data_AF-A0A959B2S6-F1
#
_entry.id   AF-A0A959B2S6-F1
#
_cell.length_a   1.000
_cell.length_b   1.000
_cell.length_c   1.000
_cell.angle_alpha   90.00
_cell.angle_beta   90.00
_cell.angle_gamma   90.00
#
_symmetry.space_group_name_H-M   'P 1'
#
loop_
_entity.id
_entity.type
_entity.pdbx_description
1 polymer ?
#
loop_
_entity_poly.entity_id
_entity_poly.type
_entity_poly.pdbx_seq_one_letter_code
_entity_poly.pdbx_strand_id
1 'polypeptide(L)'
;NKLESANLEYYVDQPIEQLFKNLSANGTLLHNQEQADYAGRLLRFTNTLYYNYREDPFWTTAKAYLEFLNGQFDTAQLTLHGNDGIKPPFDKVKREIELAILIFKTESFSPEEQDHIAREIVDIFEDQDAQFFTEQNNEEFILDLLAYRARQRGDQLQASFFARESIWVLKENPAHPSVDALLDFIRQPQHTRLELLALKHYMESNQKWQAFEMNLANELKEFEYQALNIKGALLMRDPAKLEAALAIFESLPGKYDFPIEVNPFNMAITDCINPENCYLKTSTAYTRNSFVRKLIEIRGIAEKTNSSTDYYLLGNAYYNMTYFGPAWNLMNFSRSGSQYAGFYDCAPALAFYQKAIQYAPDRESAARACFMAAKADQNVFFKLMSEKERQPDEYWWGKYEIFEWGDSKNDYTYFQQDIKNSGHRQYFEKLKQEYRDTKFYQKAIQECKYFEYYASKQ
;
A
#
# COMPACT_ATOMS: atom_id res chain seq x y z
N ASN A 1 -18.73 -5.85 26.34
CA ASN A 1 -19.14 -6.83 25.31
C ASN A 1 -20.14 -6.28 24.28
N LYS A 2 -21.49 -6.33 24.41
CA LYS A 2 -22.37 -5.90 23.28
C LYS A 2 -22.36 -4.39 22.97
N LEU A 3 -22.40 -3.55 23.99
CA LEU A 3 -22.30 -2.09 23.82
C LEU A 3 -20.92 -1.72 23.25
N GLU A 4 -19.87 -2.34 23.78
CA GLU A 4 -18.49 -2.19 23.35
C GLU A 4 -18.27 -2.67 21.91
N SER A 5 -18.72 -3.87 21.51
CA SER A 5 -18.57 -4.37 20.13
C SER A 5 -19.31 -3.51 19.12
N ALA A 6 -20.57 -3.13 19.37
CA ALA A 6 -21.30 -2.26 18.43
C ALA A 6 -20.73 -0.85 18.35
N ASN A 7 -20.13 -0.37 19.45
CA ASN A 7 -19.50 0.95 19.49
C ASN A 7 -18.11 0.92 18.85
N LEU A 8 -17.32 -0.14 19.06
CA LEU A 8 -16.06 -0.39 18.38
C LEU A 8 -16.26 -0.64 16.88
N GLU A 9 -17.24 -1.43 16.46
CA GLU A 9 -17.65 -1.60 15.06
C GLU A 9 -17.95 -0.24 14.42
N TYR A 10 -18.75 0.59 15.08
CA TYR A 10 -19.02 1.96 14.61
C TYR A 10 -17.73 2.80 14.45
N TYR A 11 -16.73 2.64 15.31
CA TYR A 11 -15.45 3.35 15.21
C TYR A 11 -14.47 2.76 14.21
N VAL A 12 -14.63 1.48 13.85
CA VAL A 12 -13.90 0.90 12.73
C VAL A 12 -14.44 1.50 11.42
N ASP A 13 -15.75 1.73 11.35
CA ASP A 13 -16.44 2.27 10.17
C ASP A 13 -16.40 3.81 10.06
N GLN A 14 -16.03 4.54 11.13
CA GLN A 14 -15.95 6.00 11.17
C GLN A 14 -14.66 6.49 11.86
N PRO A 15 -13.95 7.49 11.33
CA PRO A 15 -12.65 7.91 11.88
C PRO A 15 -12.73 8.31 13.37
N ILE A 16 -11.67 8.04 14.15
CA ILE A 16 -11.44 8.56 15.52
C ILE A 16 -11.78 10.06 15.65
N GLU A 17 -11.63 10.84 14.58
CA GLU A 17 -12.03 12.24 14.54
C GLU A 17 -13.49 12.46 14.99
N GLN A 18 -14.41 11.55 14.65
CA GLN A 18 -15.81 11.64 15.05
C GLN A 18 -15.99 11.46 16.56
N LEU A 19 -15.15 10.65 17.22
CA LEU A 19 -15.13 10.54 18.69
C LEU A 19 -14.77 11.86 19.34
N PHE A 20 -13.72 12.50 18.85
CA PHE A 20 -13.30 13.81 19.37
C PHE A 20 -14.36 14.89 19.12
N LYS A 21 -15.05 14.85 17.98
CA LYS A 21 -16.20 15.73 17.69
C LYS A 21 -17.37 15.48 18.64
N ASN A 22 -17.75 14.22 18.85
CA ASN A 22 -18.85 13.86 19.76
C ASN A 22 -18.56 14.26 21.20
N LEU A 23 -17.33 14.01 21.66
CA LEU A 23 -16.89 14.41 22.99
C LEU A 23 -16.99 15.94 23.16
N SER A 24 -16.58 16.70 22.14
CA SER A 24 -16.63 18.17 22.16
C SER A 24 -18.06 18.72 22.09
N ALA A 25 -18.96 18.06 21.37
CA ALA A 25 -20.34 18.52 21.15
C ALA A 25 -21.29 18.10 22.28
N ASN A 26 -21.20 16.85 22.71
CA ASN A 26 -22.20 16.18 23.56
C ASN A 26 -21.63 15.69 24.89
N GLY A 27 -20.31 15.81 25.10
CA GLY A 27 -19.65 15.36 26.32
C GLY A 27 -19.60 13.84 26.49
N THR A 28 -19.81 13.06 25.43
CA THR A 28 -19.76 11.58 25.47
C THR A 28 -18.99 11.03 24.28
N LEU A 29 -18.35 9.88 24.47
CA LEU A 29 -17.74 9.12 23.38
C LEU A 29 -18.78 8.36 22.56
N LEU A 30 -19.97 8.09 23.10
CA LEU A 30 -20.98 7.24 22.47
C LEU A 30 -21.54 7.86 21.19
N HIS A 31 -21.80 7.03 20.18
CA HIS A 31 -22.09 7.52 18.85
C HIS A 31 -23.49 8.13 18.68
N ASN A 32 -24.44 7.81 19.55
CA ASN A 32 -25.79 8.36 19.50
C ASN A 32 -26.44 8.46 20.89
N GLN A 33 -27.57 9.18 20.95
CA GLN A 33 -28.32 9.42 22.19
C GLN A 33 -28.89 8.12 22.80
N GLU A 34 -29.31 7.15 22.00
CA GLU A 34 -29.87 5.90 22.50
C GLU A 34 -28.82 5.11 23.29
N GLN A 35 -27.58 5.05 22.77
CA GLN A 35 -26.47 4.44 23.46
C GLN A 35 -26.06 5.22 24.71
N ALA A 36 -26.06 6.56 24.65
CA ALA A 36 -25.83 7.41 25.82
C ALA A 36 -26.85 7.13 26.94
N ASP A 37 -28.13 7.04 26.60
CA ASP A 37 -29.20 6.74 27.55
C ASP A 37 -29.05 5.32 28.13
N TYR A 38 -28.67 4.35 27.30
CA TYR A 38 -28.39 2.98 27.74
C TYR A 38 -27.19 2.91 28.68
N ALA A 39 -26.07 3.53 28.32
CA ALA A 39 -24.87 3.61 29.15
C ALA A 39 -25.16 4.33 30.48
N GLY A 40 -25.97 5.39 30.46
CA GLY A 40 -26.41 6.08 31.68
C GLY A 40 -27.25 5.20 32.61
N ARG A 41 -28.12 4.34 32.07
CA ARG A 41 -28.86 3.35 32.87
C ARG A 41 -27.93 2.31 33.49
N LEU A 42 -26.97 1.80 32.70
CA LEU A 42 -25.96 0.87 33.19
C LEU A 42 -25.10 1.51 34.28
N LEU A 43 -24.65 2.75 34.09
CA LEU A 43 -23.82 3.45 35.07
C LEU A 43 -24.55 3.61 36.40
N ARG A 44 -25.85 3.93 36.39
CA ARG A 44 -26.66 3.98 37.62
C ARG A 44 -26.70 2.63 38.35
N PHE A 45 -26.93 1.55 37.60
CA PHE A 45 -26.94 0.19 38.16
C PHE A 45 -25.56 -0.20 38.73
N THR A 46 -24.51 -0.01 37.95
CA THR A 46 -23.12 -0.31 38.32
C THR A 46 -22.68 0.53 39.52
N ASN A 47 -23.12 1.78 39.63
CA ASN A 47 -22.81 2.63 40.79
C ASN A 47 -23.38 2.05 42.09
N THR A 48 -24.62 1.52 42.07
CA THR A 48 -25.20 0.82 43.24
C THR A 48 -24.36 -0.39 43.64
N LEU A 49 -23.91 -1.19 42.66
CA LEU A 49 -23.12 -2.39 42.93
C LEU A 49 -21.71 -2.07 43.40
N TYR A 50 -21.08 -1.05 42.84
CA TYR A 50 -19.79 -0.54 43.29
C TYR A 50 -19.80 -0.18 44.78
N TYR A 51 -20.84 0.50 45.29
CA TYR A 51 -20.91 0.82 46.72
C TYR A 51 -21.17 -0.40 47.61
N ASN A 52 -21.90 -1.39 47.13
CA ASN A 52 -22.20 -2.61 47.88
C ASN A 52 -21.05 -3.63 47.86
N TYR A 53 -20.20 -3.58 46.83
CA TYR A 53 -19.13 -4.55 46.56
C TYR A 53 -17.82 -3.83 46.20
N ARG A 54 -17.44 -2.82 46.99
CA ARG A 54 -16.31 -1.92 46.67
C ARG A 54 -14.95 -2.63 46.51
N GLU A 55 -14.78 -3.74 47.22
CA GLU A 55 -13.58 -4.58 47.15
C GLU A 55 -13.52 -5.46 45.89
N ASP A 56 -14.62 -5.57 45.14
CA ASP A 56 -14.66 -6.34 43.90
C ASP A 56 -14.11 -5.51 42.73
N PRO A 57 -12.96 -5.91 42.14
CA PRO A 57 -12.34 -5.17 41.03
C PRO A 57 -13.22 -5.09 39.78
N PHE A 58 -14.15 -6.04 39.59
CA PHE A 58 -15.08 -6.02 38.46
C PHE A 58 -15.98 -4.78 38.49
N TRP A 59 -16.63 -4.50 39.63
CA TRP A 59 -17.56 -3.37 39.74
C TRP A 59 -16.83 -2.03 39.68
N THR A 60 -15.59 -1.98 40.16
CA THR A 60 -14.74 -0.79 40.05
C THR A 60 -14.39 -0.49 38.59
N THR A 61 -13.88 -1.49 37.86
CA THR A 61 -13.50 -1.32 36.44
C THR A 61 -14.70 -1.11 35.53
N ALA A 62 -15.82 -1.81 35.75
CA ALA A 62 -17.05 -1.61 34.99
C ALA A 62 -17.63 -0.20 35.17
N LYS A 63 -17.57 0.35 36.40
CA LYS A 63 -18.01 1.72 36.67
C LYS A 63 -17.12 2.72 35.93
N ALA A 64 -15.81 2.61 36.10
CA ALA A 64 -14.85 3.50 35.46
C ALA A 64 -14.95 3.47 33.92
N TYR A 65 -15.15 2.30 33.34
CA TYR A 65 -15.34 2.15 31.90
C TYR A 65 -16.60 2.87 31.40
N LEU A 66 -17.72 2.77 32.12
CA LEU A 66 -18.95 3.48 31.78
C LEU A 66 -18.81 5.00 31.99
N GLU A 67 -18.07 5.44 33.00
CA GLU A 67 -17.73 6.86 33.20
C GLU A 67 -16.88 7.37 32.02
N PHE A 68 -15.87 6.60 31.59
CA PHE A 68 -15.04 6.90 30.43
C PHE A 68 -15.87 7.03 29.14
N LEU A 69 -16.74 6.07 28.82
CA LEU A 69 -17.62 6.15 27.64
C LEU A 69 -18.55 7.37 27.68
N ASN A 70 -18.97 7.79 28.88
CA ASN A 70 -19.75 9.01 29.09
C ASN A 70 -18.89 10.28 29.10
N GLY A 71 -17.62 10.23 28.69
CA GLY A 71 -16.71 11.39 28.65
C GLY A 71 -16.28 11.90 30.02
N GLN A 72 -16.61 11.19 31.11
CA GLN A 72 -16.35 11.59 32.49
C GLN A 72 -14.95 11.16 32.94
N PHE A 73 -13.92 11.60 32.22
CA PHE A 73 -12.55 11.11 32.39
C PHE A 73 -12.00 11.29 33.81
N ASP A 74 -12.18 12.46 34.42
CA ASP A 74 -11.69 12.71 35.79
C ASP A 74 -12.40 11.81 36.81
N THR A 75 -13.70 11.54 36.60
CA THR A 75 -14.47 10.65 37.48
C THR A 75 -14.02 9.20 37.31
N ALA A 76 -13.81 8.76 36.07
CA ALA A 76 -13.28 7.43 35.77
C ALA A 76 -11.92 7.20 36.44
N GLN A 77 -11.00 8.18 36.37
CA GLN A 77 -9.68 8.10 37.03
C GLN A 77 -9.83 7.97 38.55
N LEU A 78 -10.69 8.81 39.18
CA LEU A 78 -10.96 8.73 40.61
C LEU A 78 -11.56 7.37 41.03
N THR A 79 -12.45 6.81 40.21
CA THR A 79 -13.03 5.48 40.45
C THR A 79 -11.95 4.39 40.42
N LEU A 80 -11.03 4.42 39.44
CA LEU A 80 -9.94 3.45 39.31
C LEU A 80 -8.88 3.57 40.42
N HIS A 81 -8.59 4.78 40.89
CA HIS A 81 -7.64 5.04 41.99
C HIS A 81 -8.25 4.84 43.37
N GLY A 82 -9.57 4.69 43.45
CA GLY A 82 -10.27 4.40 44.70
C GLY A 82 -10.15 2.95 45.20
N ASN A 83 -9.47 2.07 44.45
CA ASN A 83 -9.22 0.67 44.79
C ASN A 83 -7.82 0.23 44.36
N ASP A 84 -6.89 0.14 45.32
CA ASP A 84 -5.51 -0.31 45.09
C ASP A 84 -5.36 -1.84 44.95
N GLY A 85 -6.46 -2.59 45.14
CA GLY A 85 -6.51 -4.06 45.11
C GLY A 85 -6.87 -4.66 43.74
N ILE A 86 -6.96 -3.84 42.68
CA ILE A 86 -7.28 -4.32 41.32
C ILE A 86 -6.15 -5.22 40.84
N LYS A 87 -6.45 -6.51 40.63
CA LYS A 87 -5.52 -7.54 40.17
C LYS A 87 -5.90 -8.02 38.76
N PRO A 88 -5.01 -8.75 38.05
CA PRO A 88 -5.36 -9.40 36.81
C PRO A 88 -6.65 -10.24 36.93
N PRO A 89 -7.53 -10.22 35.91
CA PRO A 89 -7.38 -9.55 34.62
C PRO A 89 -7.80 -8.05 34.62
N PHE A 90 -8.42 -7.55 35.70
CA PHE A 90 -9.01 -6.21 35.75
C PHE A 90 -7.98 -5.07 35.74
N ASP A 91 -6.76 -5.35 36.20
CA ASP A 91 -5.64 -4.40 36.12
C ASP A 91 -5.33 -4.01 34.67
N LYS A 92 -5.46 -4.96 33.73
CA LYS A 92 -5.31 -4.69 32.29
C LYS A 92 -6.32 -3.64 31.81
N VAL A 93 -7.60 -3.84 32.15
CA VAL A 93 -8.69 -2.93 31.76
C VAL A 93 -8.50 -1.54 32.38
N LYS A 94 -8.06 -1.48 33.64
CA LYS A 94 -7.71 -0.20 34.29
C LYS A 94 -6.65 0.55 33.48
N ARG A 95 -5.53 -0.11 33.16
CA ARG A 95 -4.41 0.48 32.43
C ARG A 95 -4.81 0.94 31.02
N GLU A 96 -5.63 0.15 30.32
CA GLU A 96 -6.19 0.52 29.01
C GLU A 96 -7.02 1.83 29.08
N ILE A 97 -7.91 1.95 30.08
CA ILE A 97 -8.73 3.16 30.29
C ILE A 97 -7.84 4.35 30.63
N GLU A 98 -6.87 4.18 31.52
CA GLU A 98 -5.93 5.25 31.91
C GLU A 98 -5.11 5.74 30.72
N LEU A 99 -4.64 4.83 29.88
CA LEU A 99 -3.90 5.15 28.66
C LEU A 99 -4.76 5.91 27.65
N ALA A 100 -5.99 5.47 27.42
CA ALA A 100 -6.93 6.18 26.56
C ALA A 100 -7.22 7.59 27.08
N ILE A 101 -7.49 7.73 28.38
CA ILE A 101 -7.75 9.03 29.03
C ILE A 101 -6.55 9.97 28.87
N LEU A 102 -5.33 9.47 29.07
CA LEU A 102 -4.11 10.26 28.85
C LEU A 102 -4.06 10.80 27.42
N ILE A 103 -4.28 9.95 26.42
CA ILE A 103 -4.24 10.36 25.00
C ILE A 103 -5.40 11.32 24.65
N PHE A 104 -6.59 11.15 25.24
CA PHE A 104 -7.72 12.08 25.08
C PHE A 104 -7.48 13.45 25.71
N LYS A 105 -6.73 13.53 26.81
CA LYS A 105 -6.48 14.78 27.53
C LYS A 105 -5.23 15.53 27.06
N THR A 106 -4.32 14.85 26.36
CA THR A 106 -3.02 15.42 25.98
C THR A 106 -2.91 15.61 24.46
N GLU A 107 -2.59 16.83 24.01
CA GLU A 107 -2.37 17.14 22.58
C GLU A 107 -0.97 16.71 22.09
N SER A 108 0.03 16.86 22.96
CA SER A 108 1.44 16.53 22.71
C SER A 108 2.07 15.91 23.95
N PHE A 109 2.86 14.85 23.77
CA PHE A 109 3.42 14.08 24.86
C PHE A 109 4.87 14.47 25.16
N SER A 110 5.21 14.64 26.44
CA SER A 110 6.60 14.76 26.88
C SER A 110 7.38 13.46 26.61
N PRO A 111 8.73 13.48 26.60
CA PRO A 111 9.52 12.25 26.47
C PRO A 111 9.18 11.18 27.51
N GLU A 112 8.87 11.60 28.74
CA GLU A 112 8.46 10.72 29.83
C GLU A 112 7.07 10.10 29.58
N GLU A 113 6.12 10.90 29.08
CA GLU A 113 4.80 10.40 28.70
C GLU A 113 4.89 9.43 27.53
N GLN A 114 5.73 9.70 26.53
CA GLN A 114 5.94 8.78 25.40
C GLN A 114 6.57 7.46 25.86
N ASP A 115 7.55 7.50 26.76
CA ASP A 115 8.13 6.29 27.34
C ASP A 115 7.13 5.51 28.20
N HIS A 116 6.27 6.20 28.95
CA HIS A 116 5.18 5.57 29.69
C HIS A 116 4.19 4.89 28.76
N ILE A 117 3.68 5.59 27.74
CA ILE A 117 2.75 5.06 26.74
C ILE A 117 3.33 3.81 26.07
N ALA A 118 4.59 3.87 25.62
CA ALA A 118 5.25 2.73 24.98
C ALA A 118 5.31 1.51 25.89
N ARG A 119 5.68 1.68 27.16
CA ARG A 119 5.71 0.60 28.15
C ARG A 119 4.34 0.00 28.39
N GLU A 120 3.32 0.84 28.53
CA GLU A 120 1.93 0.37 28.71
C GLU A 120 1.46 -0.43 27.50
N ILE A 121 1.72 0.02 26.26
CA ILE A 121 1.32 -0.74 25.06
C ILE A 121 1.99 -2.11 25.04
N VAL A 122 3.31 -2.17 25.27
CA VAL A 122 4.07 -3.43 25.31
C VAL A 122 3.51 -4.38 26.38
N ASP A 123 3.32 -3.89 27.60
CA ASP A 123 2.88 -4.71 28.74
C ASP A 123 1.43 -5.20 28.61
N ILE A 124 0.55 -4.38 28.03
CA ILE A 124 -0.88 -4.68 27.92
C ILE A 124 -1.15 -5.59 26.71
N PHE A 125 -0.41 -5.40 25.60
CA PHE A 125 -0.76 -5.96 24.30
C PHE A 125 0.31 -6.87 23.65
N GLU A 126 1.60 -6.73 23.96
CA GLU A 126 2.66 -7.32 23.12
C GLU A 126 3.14 -8.75 23.50
N ASP A 127 2.80 -9.32 24.68
CA ASP A 127 3.17 -10.70 25.04
C ASP A 127 1.97 -11.47 25.64
N GLN A 128 1.50 -12.60 25.11
CA GLN A 128 2.26 -13.76 24.58
C GLN A 128 1.81 -14.26 23.20
N ASP A 129 2.77 -14.26 22.27
CA ASP A 129 2.79 -14.90 20.92
C ASP A 129 2.00 -14.18 19.79
N ALA A 130 2.26 -12.88 19.64
CA ALA A 130 2.33 -12.10 18.39
C ALA A 130 1.28 -12.35 17.28
N GLN A 131 -0.01 -12.17 17.57
CA GLN A 131 -1.05 -12.07 16.52
C GLN A 131 -1.50 -10.62 16.29
N PHE A 132 -0.85 -9.93 15.35
CA PHE A 132 -1.45 -8.79 14.65
C PHE A 132 -2.20 -9.30 13.41
N PHE A 133 -3.26 -10.08 13.61
CA PHE A 133 -4.34 -10.32 12.65
C PHE A 133 -5.51 -10.97 13.40
N THR A 134 -5.96 -10.33 14.48
CA THR A 134 -7.26 -10.68 15.07
C THR A 134 -8.13 -9.44 15.05
N GLU A 135 -9.27 -9.59 14.38
CA GLU A 135 -10.25 -8.53 14.15
C GLU A 135 -10.68 -7.94 15.51
N GLN A 136 -10.49 -6.62 15.67
CA GLN A 136 -11.10 -5.76 16.70
C GLN A 136 -10.57 -5.92 18.13
N ASN A 137 -9.43 -5.28 18.46
CA ASN A 137 -8.91 -5.23 19.84
C ASN A 137 -8.62 -3.78 20.33
N ASN A 138 -8.56 -3.60 21.66
CA ASN A 138 -8.35 -2.30 22.30
C ASN A 138 -7.00 -1.66 21.99
N GLU A 139 -6.01 -2.42 21.52
CA GLU A 139 -4.71 -1.90 21.08
C GLU A 139 -4.86 -1.01 19.87
N GLU A 140 -5.59 -1.47 18.85
CA GLU A 140 -5.83 -0.69 17.64
C GLU A 140 -6.54 0.62 17.96
N PHE A 141 -7.46 0.62 18.93
CA PHE A 141 -8.11 1.85 19.39
C PHE A 141 -7.10 2.85 19.97
N ILE A 142 -6.19 2.39 20.84
CA ILE A 142 -5.12 3.22 21.41
C ILE A 142 -4.20 3.76 20.32
N LEU A 143 -3.80 2.90 19.38
CA LEU A 143 -2.95 3.27 18.25
C LEU A 143 -3.65 4.28 17.32
N ASP A 144 -4.94 4.10 17.03
CA ASP A 144 -5.73 5.03 16.22
C ASP A 144 -5.92 6.39 16.92
N LEU A 145 -6.02 6.42 18.26
CA LEU A 145 -5.98 7.67 19.04
C LEU A 145 -4.63 8.38 18.90
N LEU A 146 -3.51 7.65 18.96
CA LEU A 146 -2.16 8.21 18.75
C LEU A 146 -1.99 8.71 17.31
N ALA A 147 -2.50 7.97 16.33
CA ALA A 147 -2.51 8.37 14.92
C ALA A 147 -3.28 9.68 14.73
N TYR A 148 -4.46 9.80 15.36
CA TYR A 148 -5.24 11.05 15.35
C TYR A 148 -4.44 12.22 15.94
N ARG A 149 -3.75 12.02 17.07
CA ARG A 149 -2.89 13.06 17.66
C ARG A 149 -1.74 13.46 16.75
N ALA A 150 -1.10 12.51 16.07
CA ALA A 150 -0.07 12.79 15.08
C ALA A 150 -0.61 13.61 13.90
N ARG A 151 -1.80 13.27 13.37
CA ARG A 151 -2.47 14.04 12.31
C ARG A 151 -2.78 15.48 12.73
N GLN A 152 -3.25 15.69 13.96
CA GLN A 152 -3.51 17.04 14.50
C GLN A 152 -2.25 17.90 14.58
N ARG A 153 -1.07 17.29 14.75
CA ARG A 153 0.23 17.97 14.71
C ARG A 153 0.81 18.14 13.30
N GLY A 154 0.14 17.62 12.28
CA GLY A 154 0.61 17.61 10.89
C GLY A 154 1.68 16.54 10.59
N ASP A 155 1.89 15.58 11.49
CA ASP A 155 2.85 14.48 11.28
C ASP A 155 2.16 13.29 10.62
N GLN A 156 2.04 13.35 9.29
CA GLN A 156 1.40 12.31 8.50
C GLN A 156 2.17 10.98 8.53
N LEU A 157 3.51 11.02 8.64
CA LEU A 157 4.34 9.81 8.66
C LEU A 157 4.12 9.05 9.97
N GLN A 158 4.24 9.75 11.10
CA GLN A 158 4.01 9.15 12.41
C GLN A 158 2.54 8.69 12.55
N ALA A 159 1.60 9.44 11.97
CA ALA A 159 0.21 9.01 11.91
C ALA A 159 0.05 7.67 11.15
N SER A 160 0.75 7.48 10.03
CA SER A 160 0.77 6.20 9.31
C SER A 160 1.41 5.08 10.13
N PHE A 161 2.41 5.36 10.97
CA PHE A 161 3.03 4.33 11.81
C PHE A 161 2.11 3.85 12.94
N PHE A 162 1.30 4.75 13.48
CA PHE A 162 0.31 4.40 14.50
C PHE A 162 -1.00 3.88 13.90
N ALA A 163 -1.38 4.31 12.70
CA ALA A 163 -2.58 3.78 12.06
C ALA A 163 -2.38 2.29 11.73
N ARG A 164 -3.49 1.62 11.39
CA ARG A 164 -3.52 0.24 10.84
C ARG A 164 -2.92 0.13 9.43
N GLU A 165 -1.90 0.92 9.15
CA GLU A 165 -1.12 0.89 7.93
C GLU A 165 0.15 0.10 8.18
N SER A 166 0.69 -0.47 7.10
CA SER A 166 2.01 -1.07 7.14
C SER A 166 2.81 -0.66 5.92
N ILE A 167 4.05 -1.13 5.86
CA ILE A 167 4.94 -0.92 4.72
C ILE A 167 4.32 -1.39 3.38
N TRP A 168 3.26 -2.21 3.38
CA TRP A 168 2.50 -2.53 2.17
C TRP A 168 1.90 -1.31 1.48
N VAL A 169 1.47 -0.29 2.23
CA VAL A 169 0.92 0.94 1.65
C VAL A 169 1.97 1.63 0.77
N LEU A 170 3.25 1.66 1.20
CA LEU A 170 4.36 2.18 0.38
C LEU A 170 4.63 1.35 -0.87
N LYS A 171 4.45 0.02 -0.78
CA LYS A 171 4.66 -0.90 -1.90
C LYS A 171 3.59 -0.73 -2.99
N GLU A 172 2.36 -0.39 -2.61
CA GLU A 172 1.23 -0.15 -3.52
C GLU A 172 1.17 1.29 -4.04
N ASN A 173 1.28 2.25 -3.13
CA ASN A 173 1.28 3.68 -3.41
C ASN A 173 2.51 4.37 -2.81
N PRO A 174 3.62 4.43 -3.55
CA PRO A 174 4.87 4.98 -3.05
C PRO A 174 4.87 6.51 -2.82
N ALA A 175 3.79 7.19 -3.19
CA ALA A 175 3.61 8.62 -2.92
C ALA A 175 3.00 8.88 -1.53
N HIS A 176 2.57 7.85 -0.78
CA HIS A 176 1.88 8.02 0.49
C HIS A 176 2.21 6.91 1.51
N PRO A 177 2.86 7.22 2.65
CA PRO A 177 3.81 8.32 2.87
C PRO A 177 5.01 8.26 1.89
N SER A 178 5.94 9.22 1.90
CA SER A 178 7.13 9.13 1.03
C SER A 178 8.15 8.14 1.59
N VAL A 179 8.72 7.26 0.75
CA VAL A 179 9.84 6.39 1.12
C VAL A 179 11.05 7.17 1.65
N ASP A 180 11.25 8.40 1.18
CA ASP A 180 12.31 9.27 1.67
C ASP A 180 12.06 9.73 3.10
N ALA A 181 10.82 10.03 3.45
CA ALA A 181 10.45 10.41 4.82
C ALA A 181 10.65 9.23 5.80
N LEU A 182 10.31 8.01 5.38
CA LEU A 182 10.62 6.80 6.16
C LEU A 182 12.13 6.61 6.35
N LEU A 183 12.93 6.78 5.30
CA LEU A 183 14.39 6.68 5.39
C LEU A 183 14.98 7.75 6.31
N ASP A 184 14.51 8.99 6.19
CA ASP A 184 14.94 10.10 7.04
C ASP A 184 14.59 9.83 8.50
N PHE A 185 13.39 9.31 8.77
CA PHE A 185 12.98 8.87 10.10
C PHE A 185 13.90 7.78 10.63
N ILE A 186 14.10 6.66 9.91
CA ILE A 186 14.96 5.54 10.35
C ILE A 186 16.39 6.02 10.68
N ARG A 187 16.90 7.01 9.95
CA ARG A 187 18.26 7.53 10.10
C ARG A 187 18.42 8.60 11.18
N GLN A 188 17.34 9.01 11.83
CA GLN A 188 17.44 9.96 12.94
C GLN A 188 18.39 9.40 14.01
N PRO A 189 19.19 10.26 14.66
CA PRO A 189 20.19 9.80 15.63
C PRO A 189 19.56 9.22 16.90
N GLN A 190 18.31 9.59 17.18
CA GLN A 190 17.57 9.17 18.36
C GLN A 190 16.09 9.06 18.01
N HIS A 191 15.44 8.08 18.65
CA HIS A 191 14.00 7.85 18.61
C HIS A 191 13.53 7.64 20.03
N THR A 192 12.29 8.03 20.29
CA THR A 192 11.58 7.62 21.51
C THR A 192 11.16 6.15 21.40
N ARG A 193 10.86 5.52 22.54
CA ARG A 193 10.34 4.14 22.53
C ARG A 193 9.02 4.02 21.77
N LEU A 194 8.16 5.04 21.88
CA LEU A 194 6.86 5.03 21.21
C LEU A 194 7.02 5.09 19.68
N GLU A 195 7.95 5.92 19.21
CA GLU A 195 8.33 5.98 17.80
C GLU A 195 8.89 4.66 17.27
N LEU A 196 9.74 4.00 18.06
CA LEU A 196 10.31 2.70 17.71
C LEU A 196 9.26 1.58 17.68
N LEU A 197 8.31 1.61 18.62
CA LEU A 197 7.20 0.66 18.67
C LEU A 197 6.28 0.82 17.45
N ALA A 198 5.92 2.05 17.11
CA ALA A 198 5.12 2.35 15.93
C ALA A 198 5.84 1.95 14.64
N LEU A 199 7.14 2.28 14.51
CA LEU A 199 7.95 1.88 13.37
C LEU A 199 8.05 0.34 13.26
N LYS A 200 8.25 -0.36 14.38
CA LYS A 200 8.28 -1.83 14.41
C LYS A 200 7.00 -2.45 13.88
N HIS A 201 5.84 -1.92 14.30
CA HIS A 201 4.52 -2.35 13.82
C HIS A 201 4.36 -2.07 12.32
N TYR A 202 4.62 -0.83 11.89
CA TYR A 202 4.54 -0.41 10.50
C TYR A 202 5.40 -1.26 9.56
N MET A 203 6.61 -1.63 10.01
CA MET A 203 7.55 -2.48 9.27
C MET A 203 7.24 -3.98 9.37
N GLU A 204 6.15 -4.36 10.03
CA GLU A 204 5.67 -5.74 10.21
C GLU A 204 6.70 -6.67 10.87
N SER A 205 7.50 -6.15 11.82
CA SER A 205 8.48 -6.96 12.52
C SER A 205 7.81 -7.89 13.53
N ASN A 206 8.07 -9.19 13.38
CA ASN A 206 7.59 -10.24 14.26
C ASN A 206 8.45 -10.44 15.53
N GLN A 207 9.51 -9.64 15.72
CA GLN A 207 10.34 -9.72 16.91
C GLN A 207 9.53 -9.34 18.15
N LYS A 208 9.81 -9.96 19.30
CA LYS A 208 9.30 -9.45 20.59
C LYS A 208 9.97 -8.12 20.92
N TRP A 209 9.26 -7.19 21.55
CA TRP A 209 9.80 -5.87 21.93
C TRP A 209 11.18 -5.93 22.56
N GLN A 210 11.36 -6.78 23.58
CA GLN A 210 12.64 -6.90 24.28
C GLN A 210 13.79 -7.32 23.35
N ALA A 211 13.52 -8.24 22.42
CA ALA A 211 14.51 -8.67 21.42
C ALA A 211 14.81 -7.55 20.41
N PHE A 212 13.77 -6.83 19.98
CA PHE A 212 13.89 -5.67 19.11
C PHE A 212 14.75 -4.57 19.76
N GLU A 213 14.49 -4.21 21.02
CA GLU A 213 15.28 -3.22 21.76
C GLU A 213 16.75 -3.66 21.94
N MET A 214 16.99 -4.93 22.29
CA MET A 214 18.36 -5.45 22.45
C MET A 214 19.14 -5.45 21.13
N ASN A 215 18.47 -5.54 19.99
CA ASN A 215 19.07 -5.61 18.66
C ASN A 215 18.82 -4.35 17.80
N LEU A 216 18.43 -3.23 18.43
CA LEU A 216 17.86 -2.07 17.76
C LEU A 216 18.66 -1.59 16.55
N ALA A 217 19.98 -1.48 16.67
CA ALA A 217 20.82 -1.00 15.58
C ALA A 217 20.76 -1.89 14.33
N ASN A 218 20.67 -3.21 14.50
CA ASN A 218 20.55 -4.15 13.38
C ASN A 218 19.13 -4.15 12.81
N GLU A 219 18.10 -4.01 13.66
CA GLU A 219 16.70 -3.91 13.22
C GLU A 219 16.49 -2.65 12.38
N LEU A 220 16.94 -1.48 12.86
CA LEU A 220 16.88 -0.23 12.11
C LEU A 220 17.67 -0.32 10.80
N LYS A 221 18.81 -1.02 10.80
CA LYS A 221 19.58 -1.24 9.58
C LYS A 221 18.83 -2.12 8.58
N GLU A 222 18.15 -3.16 9.04
CA GLU A 222 17.32 -4.00 8.18
C GLU A 222 16.12 -3.23 7.62
N PHE A 223 15.47 -2.41 8.43
CA PHE A 223 14.40 -1.50 7.99
C PHE A 223 14.89 -0.51 6.94
N GLU A 224 16.09 0.05 7.13
CA GLU A 224 16.73 0.91 6.13
C GLU A 224 16.93 0.16 4.80
N TYR A 225 17.40 -1.09 4.83
CA TYR A 225 17.56 -1.90 3.62
C TYR A 225 16.23 -2.16 2.91
N GLN A 226 15.15 -2.43 3.65
CA GLN A 226 13.83 -2.62 3.07
C GLN A 226 13.32 -1.33 2.40
N ALA A 227 13.45 -0.19 3.07
CA ALA A 227 13.05 1.11 2.51
C ALA A 227 13.91 1.51 1.29
N LEU A 228 15.22 1.26 1.33
CA LEU A 228 16.12 1.47 0.19
C LEU A 228 15.76 0.55 -0.99
N ASN A 229 15.40 -0.71 -0.73
CA ASN A 229 14.96 -1.63 -1.77
C ASN A 229 13.69 -1.13 -2.49
N ILE A 230 12.73 -0.59 -1.73
CA ILE A 230 11.56 0.09 -2.29
C ILE A 230 12.00 1.31 -3.11
N LYS A 231 12.82 2.20 -2.55
CA LYS A 231 13.32 3.39 -3.25
C LYS A 231 14.03 3.07 -4.56
N GLY A 232 14.88 2.05 -4.59
CA GLY A 232 15.56 1.60 -5.80
C GLY A 232 14.57 1.16 -6.89
N ALA A 233 13.55 0.37 -6.52
CA ALA A 233 12.51 -0.05 -7.47
C ALA A 233 11.70 1.14 -8.00
N LEU A 234 11.43 2.15 -7.17
CA LEU A 234 10.75 3.38 -7.58
C LEU A 234 11.56 4.24 -8.54
N LEU A 235 12.86 4.41 -8.28
CA LEU A 235 13.75 5.12 -9.17
C LEU A 235 13.85 4.42 -10.53
N MET A 236 13.89 3.08 -10.55
CA MET A 236 14.01 2.30 -11.78
C MET A 236 12.84 2.49 -12.75
N ARG A 237 11.65 2.88 -12.25
CA ARG A 237 10.45 3.18 -13.06
C ARG A 237 10.67 4.34 -14.03
N ASP A 238 11.55 5.28 -13.68
CA ASP A 238 11.97 6.37 -14.54
C ASP A 238 13.28 5.99 -15.25
N PRO A 239 13.28 5.85 -16.59
CA PRO A 239 14.50 5.56 -17.32
C PRO A 239 15.64 6.51 -17.00
N ALA A 240 15.41 7.80 -16.74
CA ALA A 240 16.46 8.77 -16.44
C ALA A 240 17.16 8.53 -15.09
N LYS A 241 16.58 7.71 -14.20
CA LYS A 241 17.09 7.48 -12.83
C LYS A 241 17.70 6.10 -12.62
N LEU A 242 17.95 5.34 -13.70
CA LEU A 242 18.53 3.99 -13.64
C LEU A 242 19.87 3.94 -12.89
N GLU A 243 20.76 4.90 -13.09
CA GLU A 243 22.04 4.95 -12.36
C GLU A 243 21.84 5.10 -10.85
N ALA A 244 20.91 5.96 -10.44
CA ALA A 244 20.57 6.15 -9.04
C ALA A 244 19.92 4.90 -8.43
N ALA A 245 19.05 4.21 -9.19
CA ALA A 245 18.48 2.93 -8.79
C ALA A 245 19.57 1.87 -8.60
N LEU A 246 20.49 1.73 -9.56
CA LEU A 246 21.58 0.76 -9.49
C LEU A 246 22.50 1.01 -8.29
N ALA A 247 22.88 2.27 -8.04
CA ALA A 247 23.71 2.63 -6.91
C ALA A 247 23.08 2.20 -5.57
N ILE A 248 21.76 2.36 -5.43
CA ILE A 248 21.03 1.86 -4.26
C ILE A 248 21.10 0.34 -4.22
N PHE A 249 20.75 -0.36 -5.29
CA PHE A 249 20.72 -1.82 -5.28
C PHE A 249 22.08 -2.46 -5.02
N GLU A 250 23.18 -1.85 -5.47
CA GLU A 250 24.55 -2.30 -5.21
C GLU A 250 25.00 -2.01 -3.77
N SER A 251 24.36 -1.06 -3.08
CA SER A 251 24.62 -0.78 -1.66
C SER A 251 23.92 -1.75 -0.70
N LEU A 252 22.92 -2.50 -1.19
CA LEU A 252 22.15 -3.44 -0.38
C LEU A 252 22.91 -4.75 -0.15
N PRO A 253 22.65 -5.47 0.96
CA PRO A 253 23.18 -6.82 1.15
C PRO A 253 22.76 -7.77 0.03
N GLY A 254 23.60 -8.75 -0.29
CA GLY A 254 23.39 -9.67 -1.41
C GLY A 254 22.04 -10.41 -1.43
N LYS A 255 21.39 -10.60 -0.26
CA LYS A 255 20.04 -11.19 -0.16
C LYS A 255 18.94 -10.38 -0.87
N TYR A 256 19.20 -9.10 -1.17
CA TYR A 256 18.28 -8.23 -1.90
C TYR A 256 18.47 -8.32 -3.42
N ASP A 257 19.57 -8.87 -3.92
CA ASP A 257 19.70 -9.19 -5.35
C ASP A 257 19.18 -10.62 -5.58
N PHE A 258 18.47 -10.82 -6.69
CA PHE A 258 17.82 -12.09 -6.99
C PHE A 258 17.89 -12.41 -8.49
N PRO A 259 17.93 -13.70 -8.87
CA PRO A 259 17.87 -14.11 -10.26
C PRO A 259 16.50 -13.76 -10.85
N ILE A 260 16.50 -13.24 -12.07
CA ILE A 260 15.28 -12.97 -12.82
C ILE A 260 14.82 -14.29 -13.45
N GLU A 261 13.52 -14.55 -13.50
CA GLU A 261 12.99 -15.81 -14.07
C GLU A 261 12.76 -15.73 -15.59
N VAL A 262 12.48 -14.53 -16.09
CA VAL A 262 12.12 -14.27 -17.49
C VAL A 262 12.94 -13.10 -18.02
N ASN A 263 13.53 -13.25 -19.20
CA ASN A 263 14.31 -12.20 -19.84
C ASN A 263 13.38 -11.04 -20.25
N PRO A 264 13.44 -9.87 -19.60
CA PRO A 264 12.50 -8.79 -19.87
C PRO A 264 12.70 -8.16 -21.25
N PHE A 265 13.81 -8.41 -21.93
CA PHE A 265 14.05 -7.91 -23.29
C PHE A 265 13.23 -8.62 -24.37
N ASN A 266 12.61 -9.76 -24.06
CA ASN A 266 11.86 -10.56 -25.02
C ASN A 266 10.40 -10.12 -25.10
N MET A 267 9.93 -9.83 -26.31
CA MET A 267 8.53 -9.48 -26.56
C MET A 267 7.61 -10.72 -26.52
N ALA A 268 6.40 -10.50 -26.00
CA ALA A 268 5.27 -11.41 -26.13
C ALA A 268 4.06 -10.70 -26.75
N ILE A 269 3.33 -11.40 -27.63
CA ILE A 269 2.12 -10.86 -28.26
C ILE A 269 1.00 -10.76 -27.23
N THR A 270 0.79 -11.80 -26.42
CA THR A 270 -0.16 -11.81 -25.31
C THR A 270 0.46 -11.25 -24.04
N ASP A 271 -0.35 -10.54 -23.25
CA ASP A 271 0.08 -10.10 -21.93
C ASP A 271 0.18 -11.26 -20.94
N CYS A 272 1.07 -11.13 -19.96
CA CYS A 272 1.24 -12.08 -18.87
C CYS A 272 0.66 -11.47 -17.59
N ILE A 273 -0.63 -11.69 -17.38
CA ILE A 273 -1.32 -11.33 -16.13
C ILE A 273 -1.66 -12.61 -15.36
N ASN A 274 -2.30 -13.58 -16.03
CA ASN A 274 -2.68 -14.86 -15.43
C ASN A 274 -1.53 -15.89 -15.47
N PRO A 275 -1.29 -16.62 -14.36
CA PRO A 275 -0.26 -17.67 -14.30
C PRO A 275 -0.43 -18.73 -15.40
N GLU A 276 -1.69 -19.03 -15.76
CA GLU A 276 -2.05 -20.01 -16.80
C GLU A 276 -1.67 -19.59 -18.22
N ASN A 277 -1.42 -18.30 -18.47
CA ASN A 277 -0.98 -17.80 -19.78
C ASN A 277 0.47 -17.29 -19.75
N CYS A 278 1.17 -17.49 -18.63
CA CYS A 278 2.51 -16.98 -18.40
C CYS A 278 3.56 -18.10 -18.26
N TYR A 279 3.67 -18.94 -19.28
CA TYR A 279 4.67 -20.02 -19.33
C TYR A 279 6.00 -19.61 -19.99
N LEU A 280 6.35 -18.32 -19.95
CA LEU A 280 7.58 -17.82 -20.55
C LEU A 280 8.78 -18.06 -19.63
N LYS A 281 9.19 -19.33 -19.46
CA LYS A 281 10.50 -19.61 -18.85
C LYS A 281 11.58 -19.43 -19.91
N THR A 282 12.34 -18.36 -19.80
CA THR A 282 13.56 -18.16 -20.60
C THR A 282 14.77 -18.51 -19.76
N SER A 283 15.81 -19.12 -20.33
CA SER A 283 17.11 -19.25 -19.66
C SER A 283 17.80 -17.88 -19.58
N THR A 284 17.36 -17.01 -18.67
CA THR A 284 18.01 -15.73 -18.39
C THR A 284 19.14 -15.95 -17.39
N ALA A 285 20.29 -15.29 -17.62
CA ALA A 285 21.45 -15.33 -16.73
C ALA A 285 21.54 -14.09 -15.82
N TYR A 286 20.51 -13.25 -15.82
CA TYR A 286 20.53 -11.97 -15.10
C TYR A 286 19.99 -12.10 -13.69
N THR A 287 20.71 -11.46 -12.76
CA THR A 287 20.15 -10.94 -11.51
C THR A 287 19.52 -9.57 -11.73
N ARG A 288 18.76 -9.04 -10.76
CA ARG A 288 18.25 -7.67 -10.82
C ARG A 288 19.36 -6.66 -11.08
N ASN A 289 20.45 -6.70 -10.30
CA ASN A 289 21.50 -5.68 -10.40
C ASN A 289 22.20 -5.75 -11.77
N SER A 290 22.52 -6.96 -12.24
CA SER A 290 23.14 -7.15 -13.57
C SER A 290 22.21 -6.74 -14.73
N PHE A 291 20.90 -6.95 -14.58
CA PHE A 291 19.92 -6.50 -15.55
C PHE A 291 19.80 -4.97 -15.61
N VAL A 292 19.75 -4.29 -14.45
CA VAL A 292 19.72 -2.82 -14.40
C VAL A 292 20.98 -2.22 -15.03
N ARG A 293 22.15 -2.81 -14.77
CA ARG A 293 23.39 -2.42 -15.46
C ARG A 293 23.27 -2.57 -16.98
N LYS A 294 22.64 -3.64 -17.45
CA LYS A 294 22.41 -3.86 -18.88
C LYS A 294 21.42 -2.86 -19.48
N LEU A 295 20.39 -2.45 -18.74
CA LEU A 295 19.47 -1.38 -19.16
C LEU A 295 20.21 -0.06 -19.38
N ILE A 296 21.08 0.33 -18.45
CA ILE A 296 21.89 1.54 -18.55
C ILE A 296 22.78 1.49 -19.79
N GLU A 297 23.45 0.36 -20.02
CA GLU A 297 24.31 0.14 -21.19
C GLU A 297 23.53 0.29 -22.50
N ILE A 298 22.40 -0.41 -22.65
CA ILE A 298 21.57 -0.39 -23.85
C ILE A 298 21.01 1.03 -24.08
N ARG A 299 20.53 1.72 -23.03
CA ARG A 299 20.05 3.11 -23.13
C ARG A 299 21.15 4.04 -23.64
N GLY A 300 22.36 3.94 -23.09
CA GLY A 300 23.50 4.74 -23.53
C GLY A 300 23.90 4.49 -24.98
N ILE A 301 23.79 3.25 -25.47
CA ILE A 301 24.04 2.92 -26.88
C ILE A 301 22.92 3.46 -27.77
N ALA A 302 21.66 3.23 -27.39
CA ALA A 302 20.49 3.66 -28.15
C ALA A 302 20.49 5.18 -28.37
N GLU A 303 20.79 5.96 -27.34
CA GLU A 303 20.83 7.43 -27.40
C GLU A 303 22.00 7.97 -28.24
N LYS A 304 23.14 7.27 -28.26
CA LYS A 304 24.29 7.68 -29.06
C LYS A 304 24.14 7.34 -30.54
N THR A 305 23.47 6.23 -30.84
CA THR A 305 23.46 5.63 -32.19
C THR A 305 22.11 5.74 -32.89
N ASN A 306 21.06 6.13 -32.17
CA ASN A 306 19.66 6.03 -32.61
C ASN A 306 19.30 4.59 -33.05
N SER A 307 19.85 3.58 -32.35
CA SER A 307 19.60 2.17 -32.67
C SER A 307 18.15 1.78 -32.41
N SER A 308 17.41 1.48 -33.48
CA SER A 308 16.03 1.00 -33.41
C SER A 308 15.91 -0.29 -32.59
N THR A 309 16.84 -1.23 -32.77
CA THR A 309 16.86 -2.49 -32.03
C THR A 309 17.02 -2.24 -30.54
N ASP A 310 17.95 -1.37 -30.13
CA ASP A 310 18.19 -1.10 -28.71
C ASP A 310 17.00 -0.36 -28.07
N TYR A 311 16.39 0.59 -28.79
CA TYR A 311 15.13 1.19 -28.35
C TYR A 311 13.99 0.18 -28.23
N TYR A 312 13.90 -0.78 -29.15
CA TYR A 312 12.90 -1.85 -29.06
C TYR A 312 13.13 -2.75 -27.85
N LEU A 313 14.40 -3.11 -27.54
CA LEU A 313 14.74 -3.88 -26.35
C LEU A 313 14.40 -3.12 -25.06
N LEU A 314 14.69 -1.81 -24.99
CA LEU A 314 14.30 -0.97 -23.85
C LEU A 314 12.79 -0.91 -23.70
N GLY A 315 12.05 -0.73 -24.79
CA GLY A 315 10.59 -0.78 -24.79
C GLY A 315 10.07 -2.09 -24.21
N ASN A 316 10.61 -3.24 -24.66
CA ASN A 316 10.23 -4.56 -24.14
C ASN A 316 10.52 -4.69 -22.66
N ALA A 317 11.71 -4.27 -22.21
CA ALA A 317 12.07 -4.33 -20.80
C ALA A 317 11.10 -3.52 -19.94
N TYR A 318 10.84 -2.27 -20.31
CA TYR A 318 9.93 -1.39 -19.56
C TYR A 318 8.49 -1.89 -19.59
N TYR A 319 8.03 -2.47 -20.70
CA TYR A 319 6.72 -3.11 -20.77
C TYR A 319 6.65 -4.33 -19.84
N ASN A 320 7.64 -5.22 -19.93
CA ASN A 320 7.65 -6.50 -19.23
C ASN A 320 7.87 -6.38 -17.71
N MET A 321 8.36 -5.23 -17.22
CA MET A 321 8.45 -4.91 -15.80
C MET A 321 7.20 -4.25 -15.23
N THR A 322 6.21 -3.92 -16.06
CA THR A 322 4.91 -3.45 -15.58
C THR A 322 4.03 -4.62 -15.11
N TYR A 323 2.86 -4.29 -14.54
CA TYR A 323 1.78 -5.23 -14.23
C TYR A 323 1.49 -6.24 -15.35
N PHE A 324 1.49 -5.79 -16.62
CA PHE A 324 1.13 -6.58 -17.81
C PHE A 324 2.20 -7.60 -18.22
N GLY A 325 3.40 -7.49 -17.64
CA GLY A 325 4.58 -8.22 -18.02
C GLY A 325 4.96 -9.37 -17.10
N PRO A 326 5.78 -10.32 -17.58
CA PRO A 326 6.22 -11.47 -16.79
C PRO A 326 7.27 -11.13 -15.73
N ALA A 327 7.96 -10.00 -15.84
CA ALA A 327 9.03 -9.57 -14.93
C ALA A 327 8.58 -8.41 -14.00
N TRP A 328 7.29 -8.36 -13.69
CA TRP A 328 6.66 -7.32 -12.87
C TRP A 328 7.34 -7.14 -11.50
N ASN A 329 7.88 -8.23 -10.93
CA ASN A 329 8.53 -8.25 -9.61
C ASN A 329 9.85 -7.44 -9.55
N LEU A 330 10.35 -6.95 -10.69
CA LEU A 330 11.46 -6.00 -10.73
C LEU A 330 11.03 -4.60 -10.26
N MET A 331 9.80 -4.17 -10.55
CA MET A 331 9.28 -2.82 -10.20
C MET A 331 8.18 -2.83 -9.16
N ASN A 332 7.62 -4.01 -8.84
CA ASN A 332 6.48 -4.21 -7.95
C ASN A 332 6.75 -5.28 -6.90
N PHE A 333 6.11 -5.11 -5.74
CA PHE A 333 6.20 -6.07 -4.62
C PHE A 333 4.98 -6.97 -4.51
N SER A 334 3.87 -6.60 -5.17
CA SER A 334 2.66 -7.39 -5.28
C SER A 334 2.07 -7.20 -6.68
N ARG A 335 1.28 -8.19 -7.12
CA ARG A 335 0.48 -8.12 -8.34
C ARG A 335 -0.82 -8.86 -8.11
N SER A 336 -1.93 -8.13 -8.05
CA SER A 336 -3.25 -8.74 -7.91
C SER A 336 -3.75 -9.27 -9.26
N GLY A 337 -4.42 -10.42 -9.26
CA GLY A 337 -5.17 -10.92 -10.42
C GLY A 337 -6.59 -10.34 -10.54
N SER A 338 -7.07 -9.63 -9.52
CA SER A 338 -8.42 -9.06 -9.45
C SER A 338 -8.47 -7.53 -9.52
N GLN A 339 -7.32 -6.85 -9.50
CA GLN A 339 -7.25 -5.40 -9.67
C GLN A 339 -5.86 -4.97 -10.17
N TYR A 340 -5.80 -3.82 -10.84
CA TYR A 340 -4.52 -3.18 -11.19
C TYR A 340 -3.83 -2.63 -9.93
N ALA A 341 -3.04 -3.49 -9.28
CA ALA A 341 -2.20 -3.12 -8.14
C ALA A 341 -0.73 -2.92 -8.58
N GLY A 342 -0.03 -1.97 -7.95
CA GLY A 342 1.38 -1.67 -8.22
C GLY A 342 1.59 -0.75 -9.44
N PHE A 343 2.70 -0.95 -10.15
CA PHE A 343 3.16 -0.18 -11.31
C PHE A 343 2.66 -0.79 -12.61
N TYR A 344 1.83 -0.02 -13.32
CA TYR A 344 1.22 -0.39 -14.60
C TYR A 344 1.37 0.72 -15.65
N ASP A 345 2.23 1.72 -15.41
CA ASP A 345 2.47 2.80 -16.36
C ASP A 345 3.37 2.36 -17.51
N CYS A 346 2.79 2.22 -18.71
CA CYS A 346 3.51 1.86 -19.92
C CYS A 346 4.07 3.07 -20.70
N ALA A 347 3.96 4.31 -20.21
CA ALA A 347 4.45 5.49 -20.92
C ALA A 347 5.96 5.44 -21.24
N PRO A 348 6.85 4.98 -20.35
CA PRO A 348 8.26 4.81 -20.69
C PRO A 348 8.48 3.80 -21.84
N ALA A 349 7.75 2.67 -21.81
CA ALA A 349 7.82 1.67 -22.87
C ALA A 349 7.35 2.25 -24.22
N LEU A 350 6.22 2.97 -24.21
CA LEU A 350 5.68 3.64 -25.39
C LEU A 350 6.69 4.60 -26.02
N ALA A 351 7.34 5.44 -25.21
CA ALA A 351 8.34 6.39 -25.69
C ALA A 351 9.54 5.69 -26.37
N PHE A 352 9.98 4.55 -25.84
CA PHE A 352 11.02 3.75 -26.47
C PHE A 352 10.55 3.10 -27.78
N TYR A 353 9.33 2.56 -27.82
CA TYR A 353 8.78 2.00 -29.07
C TYR A 353 8.60 3.04 -30.16
N GLN A 354 8.20 4.27 -29.82
CA GLN A 354 8.13 5.38 -30.77
C GLN A 354 9.48 5.65 -31.43
N LYS A 355 10.56 5.69 -30.65
CA LYS A 355 11.92 5.82 -31.20
C LYS A 355 12.33 4.60 -32.03
N ALA A 356 11.96 3.40 -31.61
CA ALA A 356 12.21 2.18 -32.36
C ALA A 356 11.53 2.19 -33.75
N ILE A 357 10.30 2.69 -33.84
CA ILE A 357 9.57 2.89 -35.12
C ILE A 357 10.28 3.95 -35.96
N GLN A 358 10.64 5.08 -35.37
CA GLN A 358 11.27 6.21 -36.06
C GLN A 358 12.58 5.81 -36.75
N TYR A 359 13.41 5.01 -36.07
CA TYR A 359 14.73 4.60 -36.58
C TYR A 359 14.74 3.21 -37.21
N ALA A 360 13.57 2.61 -37.45
CA ALA A 360 13.48 1.25 -37.95
C ALA A 360 14.18 1.10 -39.32
N PRO A 361 15.08 0.12 -39.48
CA PRO A 361 15.80 -0.07 -40.75
C PRO A 361 14.91 -0.70 -41.83
N ASP A 362 13.80 -1.32 -41.44
CA ASP A 362 12.90 -2.05 -42.31
C ASP A 362 11.46 -2.08 -41.76
N ARG A 363 10.51 -2.43 -42.63
CA ARG A 363 9.08 -2.47 -42.30
C ARG A 363 8.71 -3.54 -41.27
N GLU A 364 9.42 -4.66 -41.20
CA GLU A 364 9.15 -5.73 -40.21
C GLU A 364 9.54 -5.29 -38.80
N SER A 365 10.70 -4.65 -38.67
CA SER A 365 11.16 -4.07 -37.42
C SER A 365 10.24 -2.93 -36.96
N ALA A 366 9.81 -2.07 -37.89
CA ALA A 366 8.82 -1.03 -37.62
C ALA A 366 7.46 -1.61 -37.18
N ALA A 367 6.98 -2.67 -37.85
CA ALA A 367 5.71 -3.33 -37.51
C ALA A 367 5.73 -3.94 -36.11
N ARG A 368 6.83 -4.61 -35.74
CA ARG A 368 7.03 -5.17 -34.39
C ARG A 368 6.97 -4.09 -33.32
N ALA A 369 7.73 -3.01 -33.51
CA ALA A 369 7.73 -1.88 -32.59
C ALA A 369 6.37 -1.19 -32.53
N CYS A 370 5.68 -1.04 -33.67
CA CYS A 370 4.36 -0.40 -33.76
C CYS A 370 3.28 -1.21 -33.03
N PHE A 371 3.32 -2.53 -33.09
CA PHE A 371 2.40 -3.36 -32.31
C PHE A 371 2.62 -3.23 -30.81
N MET A 372 3.88 -3.25 -30.37
CA MET A 372 4.18 -3.07 -28.95
C MET A 372 3.87 -1.64 -28.47
N ALA A 373 4.07 -0.62 -29.31
CA ALA A 373 3.58 0.73 -29.06
C ALA A 373 2.06 0.75 -28.90
N ALA A 374 1.31 0.04 -29.73
CA ALA A 374 -0.15 -0.03 -29.62
C ALA A 374 -0.62 -0.66 -28.31
N LYS A 375 0.04 -1.73 -27.85
CA LYS A 375 -0.22 -2.32 -26.53
C LYS A 375 0.09 -1.33 -25.40
N ALA A 376 1.26 -0.71 -25.43
CA ALA A 376 1.66 0.27 -24.41
C ALA A 376 0.72 1.48 -24.37
N ASP A 377 0.30 1.99 -25.53
CA ASP A 377 -0.62 3.12 -25.69
C ASP A 377 -2.02 2.80 -25.13
N GLN A 378 -2.53 1.59 -25.40
CA GLN A 378 -3.76 1.10 -24.79
C GLN A 378 -3.66 1.02 -23.27
N ASN A 379 -2.54 0.55 -22.72
CA ASN A 379 -2.35 0.47 -21.27
C ASN A 379 -2.18 1.85 -20.62
N VAL A 380 -1.60 2.83 -21.32
CA VAL A 380 -1.60 4.23 -20.89
C VAL A 380 -3.03 4.78 -20.81
N PHE A 381 -3.90 4.44 -21.77
CA PHE A 381 -5.31 4.80 -21.68
C PHE A 381 -6.00 4.20 -20.45
N PHE A 382 -5.76 2.91 -20.15
CA PHE A 382 -6.32 2.28 -18.95
C PHE A 382 -5.88 3.00 -17.67
N LYS A 383 -4.62 3.43 -17.58
CA LYS A 383 -4.15 4.26 -16.46
C LYS A 383 -4.89 5.59 -16.37
N LEU A 384 -5.08 6.29 -17.48
CA LEU A 384 -5.78 7.58 -17.46
C LEU A 384 -7.25 7.44 -17.05
N MET A 385 -7.91 6.37 -17.49
CA MET A 385 -9.27 6.07 -17.06
C MET A 385 -9.31 5.66 -15.59
N SER A 386 -8.31 4.87 -15.15
CA SER A 386 -8.21 4.46 -13.75
C SER A 386 -8.04 5.64 -12.79
N GLU A 387 -7.26 6.64 -13.19
CA GLU A 387 -7.06 7.87 -12.42
C GLU A 387 -8.29 8.79 -12.44
N LYS A 388 -9.00 8.88 -13.56
CA LYS A 388 -10.19 9.75 -13.71
C LYS A 388 -11.40 9.25 -12.94
N GLU A 389 -11.63 7.95 -12.88
CA GLU A 389 -12.81 7.37 -12.23
C GLU A 389 -12.52 6.91 -10.80
N ARG A 390 -11.34 7.24 -10.24
CA ARG A 390 -10.93 6.83 -8.88
C ARG A 390 -11.78 7.52 -7.83
N GLN A 391 -12.98 7.00 -7.62
CA GLN A 391 -13.68 7.15 -6.36
C GLN A 391 -13.07 6.14 -5.36
N PRO A 392 -12.77 6.55 -4.11
CA PRO A 392 -12.11 5.69 -3.13
C PRO A 392 -12.87 4.39 -2.80
N ASP A 393 -14.18 4.36 -3.07
CA ASP A 393 -15.10 3.34 -2.56
C ASP A 393 -15.73 2.46 -3.66
N GLU A 394 -15.36 2.66 -4.94
CA GLU A 394 -15.98 1.93 -6.04
C GLU A 394 -15.18 0.68 -6.40
N TYR A 395 -15.83 -0.50 -6.38
CA TYR A 395 -15.24 -1.78 -6.73
C TYR A 395 -14.90 -1.80 -8.24
N TRP A 396 -13.61 -1.75 -8.57
CA TRP A 396 -13.09 -1.58 -9.95
C TRP A 396 -13.16 -2.83 -10.83
N TRP A 397 -13.49 -3.98 -10.25
CA TRP A 397 -13.52 -5.26 -10.95
C TRP A 397 -14.59 -5.27 -12.04
N GLY A 398 -14.20 -5.51 -13.30
CA GLY A 398 -15.09 -5.64 -14.45
C GLY A 398 -15.35 -4.39 -15.32
N LYS A 399 -14.95 -3.16 -14.91
CA LYS A 399 -15.14 -1.95 -15.76
C LYS A 399 -14.23 -1.90 -16.99
N TYR A 400 -13.01 -2.46 -16.90
CA TYR A 400 -12.00 -2.40 -17.97
C TYR A 400 -11.31 -3.75 -18.27
N GLU A 401 -11.77 -4.84 -17.66
CA GLU A 401 -11.31 -6.18 -18.00
C GLU A 401 -12.01 -6.65 -19.28
N ILE A 402 -11.32 -6.49 -20.42
CA ILE A 402 -11.78 -6.92 -21.75
C ILE A 402 -12.22 -8.41 -21.77
N PHE A 403 -11.77 -9.23 -20.81
CA PHE A 403 -12.08 -10.66 -20.72
C PHE A 403 -13.51 -10.99 -20.26
N GLU A 404 -14.22 -10.08 -19.59
CA GLU A 404 -15.60 -10.33 -19.12
C GLU A 404 -16.70 -9.76 -20.03
N TRP A 405 -16.31 -9.12 -21.13
CA TRP A 405 -17.26 -8.54 -22.08
C TRP A 405 -17.86 -9.64 -22.96
N GLY A 406 -18.80 -10.39 -22.40
CA GLY A 406 -19.72 -11.20 -23.19
C GLY A 406 -20.38 -10.33 -24.25
N ASP A 407 -20.67 -10.90 -25.42
CA ASP A 407 -21.13 -10.25 -26.67
C ASP A 407 -22.34 -9.28 -26.56
N SER A 408 -22.92 -9.08 -25.37
CA SER A 408 -24.21 -8.43 -25.13
C SER A 408 -24.17 -7.10 -24.35
N LYS A 409 -23.01 -6.54 -23.98
CA LYS A 409 -22.95 -5.23 -23.33
C LYS A 409 -22.38 -4.14 -24.25
N ASN A 410 -23.06 -3.00 -24.29
CA ASN A 410 -22.65 -1.78 -25.02
C ASN A 410 -21.26 -1.26 -24.57
N ASP A 411 -20.74 -1.74 -23.45
CA ASP A 411 -19.45 -1.40 -22.82
C ASP A 411 -18.26 -1.54 -23.78
N TYR A 412 -18.22 -2.61 -24.60
CA TYR A 412 -17.17 -2.77 -25.61
C TYR A 412 -17.21 -1.60 -26.60
N THR A 413 -18.40 -1.24 -27.10
CA THR A 413 -18.56 -0.16 -28.09
C THR A 413 -18.19 1.20 -27.49
N TYR A 414 -18.58 1.46 -26.24
CA TYR A 414 -18.21 2.67 -25.52
C TYR A 414 -16.70 2.75 -25.30
N PHE A 415 -16.06 1.70 -24.79
CA PHE A 415 -14.61 1.62 -24.68
C PHE A 415 -13.94 1.89 -26.02
N GLN A 416 -14.42 1.26 -27.09
CA GLN A 416 -13.87 1.45 -28.41
C GLN A 416 -14.03 2.88 -28.92
N GLN A 417 -15.06 3.60 -28.51
CA GLN A 417 -15.25 5.01 -28.83
C GLN A 417 -14.35 5.91 -27.98
N ASP A 418 -14.23 5.63 -26.68
CA ASP A 418 -13.45 6.43 -25.73
C ASP A 418 -11.95 6.34 -26.00
N ILE A 419 -11.43 5.14 -26.24
CA ILE A 419 -10.02 4.95 -26.60
C ILE A 419 -9.69 5.58 -27.97
N LYS A 420 -10.67 5.67 -28.88
CA LYS A 420 -10.52 6.40 -30.14
C LYS A 420 -10.50 7.91 -29.91
N ASN A 421 -11.47 8.41 -29.15
CA ASN A 421 -11.62 9.85 -28.86
C ASN A 421 -10.44 10.40 -28.05
N SER A 422 -9.81 9.56 -27.23
CA SER A 422 -8.63 9.92 -26.45
C SER A 422 -7.31 9.88 -27.24
N GLY A 423 -7.32 9.34 -28.46
CA GLY A 423 -6.14 9.25 -29.33
C GLY A 423 -5.25 8.03 -29.08
N HIS A 424 -5.58 7.15 -28.13
CA HIS A 424 -4.78 5.98 -27.73
C HIS A 424 -4.94 4.75 -28.64
N ARG A 425 -5.10 5.00 -29.94
CA ARG A 425 -5.30 3.98 -30.98
C ARG A 425 -4.43 4.15 -32.22
N GLN A 426 -3.73 5.26 -32.31
CA GLN A 426 -2.97 5.66 -33.48
C GLN A 426 -1.98 4.57 -33.95
N TYR A 427 -1.42 3.77 -33.03
CA TYR A 427 -0.47 2.71 -33.41
C TYR A 427 -1.14 1.45 -33.96
N PHE A 428 -2.35 1.11 -33.53
CA PHE A 428 -3.12 0.06 -34.19
C PHE A 428 -3.59 0.53 -35.58
N GLU A 429 -3.98 1.79 -35.72
CA GLU A 429 -4.28 2.43 -37.01
C GLU A 429 -3.07 2.37 -37.94
N LYS A 430 -1.90 2.82 -37.46
CA LYS A 430 -0.64 2.79 -38.20
C LYS A 430 -0.24 1.37 -38.59
N LEU A 431 -0.32 0.42 -37.66
CA LEU A 431 -0.01 -0.99 -37.92
C LEU A 431 -0.90 -1.56 -39.03
N LYS A 432 -2.19 -1.22 -39.01
CA LYS A 432 -3.15 -1.59 -40.03
C LYS A 432 -2.95 -0.86 -41.35
N GLN A 433 -2.59 0.41 -41.38
CA GLN A 433 -2.51 1.16 -42.64
C GLN A 433 -1.16 0.93 -43.33
N GLU A 434 -0.09 0.91 -42.55
CA GLU A 434 1.26 0.98 -43.06
C GLU A 434 1.98 -0.37 -43.09
N TYR A 435 1.51 -1.42 -42.41
CA TYR A 435 2.31 -2.66 -42.26
C TYR A 435 1.54 -3.98 -42.54
N ARG A 436 0.39 -3.96 -43.23
CA ARG A 436 -0.42 -5.18 -43.51
C ARG A 436 0.33 -6.28 -44.25
N ASP A 437 1.27 -5.90 -45.08
CA ASP A 437 2.11 -6.76 -45.92
C ASP A 437 3.23 -7.45 -45.15
N THR A 438 3.51 -7.03 -43.91
CA THR A 438 4.58 -7.59 -43.09
C THR A 438 4.20 -8.97 -42.54
N LYS A 439 5.18 -9.87 -42.46
CA LYS A 439 5.03 -11.18 -41.81
C LYS A 439 4.60 -11.02 -40.35
N PHE A 440 5.15 -10.02 -39.67
CA PHE A 440 4.77 -9.76 -38.29
C PHE A 440 3.30 -9.37 -38.15
N TYR A 441 2.74 -8.52 -39.02
CA TYR A 441 1.32 -8.20 -39.01
C TYR A 441 0.46 -9.45 -39.15
N GLN A 442 0.80 -10.32 -40.10
CA GLN A 442 0.07 -11.57 -40.35
C GLN A 442 0.10 -12.52 -39.14
N LYS A 443 1.21 -12.52 -38.39
CA LYS A 443 1.30 -13.24 -37.12
C LYS A 443 0.45 -12.57 -36.03
N ALA A 444 0.59 -11.26 -35.85
CA ALA A 444 -0.09 -10.51 -34.79
C ALA A 444 -1.62 -10.58 -34.91
N ILE A 445 -2.17 -10.51 -36.13
CA ILE A 445 -3.62 -10.61 -36.35
C ILE A 445 -4.15 -12.01 -36.05
N GLN A 446 -3.33 -13.07 -36.18
CA GLN A 446 -3.73 -14.44 -35.83
C GLN A 446 -3.65 -14.72 -34.33
N GLU A 447 -2.68 -14.12 -33.64
CA GLU A 447 -2.39 -14.41 -32.23
C GLU A 447 -3.04 -13.42 -31.25
N CYS A 448 -3.43 -12.21 -31.68
CA CYS A 448 -4.04 -11.18 -30.84
C CYS A 448 -5.50 -10.92 -31.25
N LYS A 449 -6.45 -11.56 -30.55
CA LYS A 449 -7.90 -11.41 -30.80
C LYS A 449 -8.40 -9.95 -30.77
N TYR A 450 -7.84 -9.13 -29.88
CA TYR A 450 -8.19 -7.71 -29.83
C TYR A 450 -7.76 -6.98 -31.12
N PHE A 451 -6.54 -7.25 -31.59
CA PHE A 451 -6.05 -6.66 -32.83
C PHE A 451 -6.78 -7.19 -34.06
N GLU A 452 -7.12 -8.49 -34.09
CA GLU A 452 -7.99 -9.10 -35.11
C GLU A 452 -9.34 -8.39 -35.21
N TYR A 453 -10.01 -8.19 -34.07
CA TYR A 453 -11.27 -7.47 -34.01
C TYR A 453 -11.11 -6.04 -34.54
N TYR A 454 -10.09 -5.33 -34.06
CA TYR A 454 -9.82 -3.96 -34.47
C TYR A 454 -9.56 -3.86 -35.99
N ALA A 455 -8.81 -4.80 -36.54
CA ALA A 455 -8.46 -4.83 -37.96
C ALA A 455 -9.64 -5.22 -38.87
N SER A 456 -10.60 -6.02 -38.38
CA SER A 456 -11.72 -6.56 -39.16
C SER A 456 -12.99 -5.70 -39.19
N LYS A 457 -13.26 -4.91 -38.13
CA LYS A 457 -14.49 -4.10 -38.00
C LYS A 457 -14.38 -2.64 -38.47
N GLN A 458 -13.20 -2.22 -38.92
CA GLN A 458 -12.92 -0.93 -39.57
C GLN A 458 -12.12 -1.19 -40.84
#